data_AF-A0A349ZTL7-F1
#
_entry.id   AF-A0A349ZTL7-F1
#
_cell.length_a   1.000
_cell.length_b   1.000
_cell.length_c   1.000
_cell.angle_alpha   90.00
_cell.angle_beta   90.00
_cell.angle_gamma   90.00
#
_symmetry.space_group_name_H-M   'P 1'
#
loop_
_entity.id
_entity.type
_entity.pdbx_description
1 polymer ?
#
loop_
_entity_poly.entity_id
_entity_poly.type
_entity_poly.pdbx_seq_one_letter_code
_entity_poly.pdbx_strand_id
1 'polypeptide(L)' 'MDIKKLVSEMTLEEKAGMCSGKDFWHLKGVERLGIPEVMVSDGPHGLRKQDSEGDHLGVNDSIVAVCFPAACAVA' A
#
# COMPACT_ATOMS: atom_id res chain seq x y z
N MET A 1 8.93 13.55 12.05
CA MET A 1 9.97 12.92 11.20
C MET A 1 10.58 13.99 10.32
N ASP A 2 11.90 14.05 10.23
CA ASP A 2 12.57 14.92 9.26
C ASP A 2 12.79 14.14 7.96
N ILE A 3 11.94 14.42 6.97
CA ILE A 3 11.95 13.72 5.68
C ILE A 3 13.24 14.03 4.90
N LYS A 4 13.73 15.27 4.95
CA LYS A 4 14.96 15.65 4.21
C LYS A 4 16.17 14.91 4.77
N LYS A 5 16.25 14.77 6.10
CA LYS A 5 17.28 13.97 6.75
C LYS A 5 17.20 12.50 6.33
N LEU A 6 16.04 11.87 6.42
CA LEU A 6 15.85 10.47 6.02
C LEU A 6 16.25 10.23 4.55
N VAL A 7 15.80 11.08 3.63
CA VAL A 7 16.18 10.98 2.20
C VAL A 7 17.67 11.20 1.99
N SER A 8 18.32 12.08 2.78
CA SER A 8 19.77 12.27 2.71
C SER A 8 20.57 11.05 3.19
N GLU A 9 20.01 10.28 4.13
CA GLU A 9 20.63 9.10 4.69
C GLU A 9 20.41 7.85 3.83
N MET A 10 19.48 7.87 2.87
CA MET A 10 19.19 6.77 1.94
C MET A 10 20.29 6.53 0.90
N THR A 11 20.54 5.27 0.55
CA THR A 11 21.33 4.91 -0.64
C THR A 11 20.57 5.24 -1.93
N LEU A 12 21.24 5.15 -3.07
CA LEU A 12 20.58 5.35 -4.36
C LEU A 12 19.53 4.28 -4.63
N GLU A 13 19.85 3.03 -4.28
CA GLU A 13 18.98 1.86 -4.46
C GLU A 13 17.72 1.96 -3.61
N GLU A 14 17.83 2.44 -2.36
CA GLU A 14 16.69 2.70 -1.49
C GLU A 14 15.80 3.81 -2.09
N LYS A 15 16.39 4.92 -2.55
CA LYS A 15 15.63 6.01 -3.20
C LYS A 15 14.87 5.52 -4.43
N ALA A 16 15.55 4.80 -5.31
CA ALA A 16 14.93 4.25 -6.51
C ALA A 16 13.84 3.23 -6.14
N GLY A 17 14.06 2.43 -5.11
CA GLY A 17 13.10 1.45 -4.60
C GLY A 17 11.81 2.10 -4.09
N MET A 18 11.88 3.27 -3.46
CA MET A 18 10.71 4.00 -2.94
C MET A 18 9.78 4.54 -4.05
N CYS A 19 10.21 4.51 -5.31
CA CYS A 19 9.42 4.96 -6.46
C CYS A 19 8.57 3.86 -7.09
N SER A 20 8.50 2.67 -6.49
CA SER A 20 7.64 1.58 -6.95
C SER A 20 7.08 0.76 -5.78
N GLY A 21 6.00 0.02 -6.05
CA GLY A 21 5.50 -0.98 -5.11
C GLY A 21 6.55 -2.07 -4.84
N LYS A 22 6.54 -2.60 -3.62
CA LYS A 22 7.20 -3.87 -3.27
C LYS A 22 6.49 -5.02 -3.98
N ASP A 23 5.16 -5.01 -3.91
CA ASP A 23 4.26 -5.95 -4.56
C ASP A 23 2.96 -5.21 -4.94
N PHE A 24 1.89 -5.95 -5.20
CA PHE A 24 0.61 -5.39 -5.64
C PHE A 24 -0.05 -4.49 -4.59
N TRP A 25 0.18 -4.76 -3.30
CA TRP A 25 -0.50 -4.11 -2.18
C TRP A 25 0.44 -3.38 -1.24
N HIS A 26 1.76 -3.51 -1.36
CA HIS A 26 2.71 -2.93 -0.42
C HIS A 26 3.69 -1.97 -1.08
N LEU A 27 3.96 -0.85 -0.41
CA LEU A 27 5.09 0.03 -0.69
C LEU A 27 6.33 -0.47 0.05
N LYS A 28 7.51 -0.24 -0.54
CA LYS A 28 8.79 -0.60 0.09
C LYS A 28 9.05 0.23 1.36
N GLY A 29 9.70 -0.39 2.34
CA GLY A 29 10.26 0.25 3.52
C GLY A 29 11.79 0.33 3.47
N VAL A 30 12.38 0.95 4.50
CA VAL A 30 13.83 1.01 4.73
C VAL A 30 14.11 0.77 6.21
N GLU A 31 14.30 -0.50 6.58
CA GLU A 31 14.39 -0.95 7.98
C GLU A 31 15.51 -0.25 8.77
N ARG A 32 16.69 -0.06 8.17
CA ARG A 32 17.83 0.61 8.84
C ARG A 32 17.54 2.07 9.22
N LEU A 33 16.57 2.70 8.54
CA LEU A 33 16.13 4.07 8.78
C LEU A 33 14.80 4.11 9.57
N GLY A 34 14.29 2.95 10.00
CA GLY A 34 13.02 2.85 10.71
C GLY A 34 11.79 3.19 9.84
N ILE A 35 11.90 3.08 8.52
CA ILE A 35 10.80 3.34 7.59
C ILE A 35 10.06 2.02 7.35
N PRO A 36 8.79 1.88 7.78
CA PRO A 36 8.03 0.66 7.60
C PRO A 36 7.55 0.49 6.17
N GLU A 37 7.21 -0.74 5.81
CA GLU A 37 6.39 -1.01 4.63
C GLU A 37 4.95 -0.51 4.86
N VAL A 38 4.27 -0.13 3.78
CA VAL A 38 2.91 0.41 3.85
C VAL A 38 1.99 -0.40 2.95
N MET A 39 0.95 -1.01 3.51
CA MET A 39 -0.11 -1.64 2.73
C MET A 39 -1.07 -0.57 2.19
N VAL A 40 -1.42 -0.68 0.91
CA VAL A 40 -2.49 0.05 0.24
C VAL A 40 -3.59 -0.94 -0.16
N SER A 41 -4.79 -0.42 -0.45
CA SER A 41 -5.97 -1.21 -0.79
C SER A 41 -6.97 -0.33 -1.56
N ASP A 42 -7.77 -0.92 -2.45
CA ASP A 42 -8.85 -0.19 -3.14
C ASP A 42 -9.94 0.25 -2.15
N GLY A 43 -10.76 1.23 -2.56
CA GLY A 43 -12.02 1.42 -1.85
C GLY A 43 -12.81 2.70 -2.01
N PRO A 44 -13.21 3.15 -3.21
CA PRO A 44 -14.13 4.29 -3.32
C PRO A 44 -15.49 4.07 -2.61
N HIS A 45 -15.86 2.83 -2.27
CA HIS A 45 -17.11 2.49 -1.59
C HIS A 45 -16.95 1.35 -0.57
N GLY A 46 -15.81 1.29 0.12
CA GLY A 46 -15.51 0.27 1.14
C GLY A 46 -14.15 -0.38 0.93
N LEU A 47 -13.57 -0.91 2.00
CA LEU A 47 -12.25 -1.55 1.99
C LEU A 47 -12.28 -2.84 1.15
N ARG A 48 -11.31 -3.01 0.23
CA ARG A 48 -11.11 -4.27 -0.50
C ARG A 48 -9.70 -4.83 -0.25
N LYS A 49 -9.58 -5.70 0.75
CA LYS A 49 -8.33 -6.37 1.11
C LYS A 49 -8.47 -7.88 0.96
N GLN A 50 -7.55 -8.51 0.23
CA GLN A 50 -7.48 -9.96 0.07
C GLN A 50 -6.96 -10.64 1.36
N ASP A 51 -7.51 -11.81 1.68
CA ASP A 51 -7.21 -12.56 2.93
C ASP A 51 -5.87 -13.32 2.87
N SER A 52 -5.32 -13.54 1.68
CA SER A 52 -4.05 -14.25 1.41
C SER A 52 -3.03 -13.37 0.67
N GLU A 53 -1.83 -13.91 0.38
CA GLU A 53 -0.83 -13.29 -0.51
C GLU A 53 -1.55 -12.81 -1.78
N GLY A 54 -1.57 -11.49 -1.97
CA GLY A 54 -2.42 -10.87 -2.97
C GLY A 54 -2.15 -11.43 -4.36
N ASP A 55 -3.19 -11.95 -5.01
CA ASP A 55 -3.09 -12.48 -6.37
C ASP A 55 -3.36 -11.35 -7.37
N HIS A 56 -2.42 -11.16 -8.30
CA HIS A 56 -2.54 -10.27 -9.46
C HIS A 56 -3.81 -10.48 -10.31
N LEU A 57 -4.48 -11.64 -10.20
CA LEU A 57 -5.72 -11.95 -10.92
C LEU A 57 -7.00 -11.58 -10.14
N GLY A 58 -6.90 -11.21 -8.87
CA GLY A 58 -8.07 -10.87 -8.07
C GLY A 58 -8.90 -12.07 -7.61
N VAL A 59 -8.39 -13.31 -7.74
CA VAL A 59 -9.16 -14.54 -7.50
C VAL A 59 -9.37 -14.83 -6.01
N ASN A 60 -8.50 -14.30 -5.15
CA ASN A 60 -8.59 -14.54 -3.71
C ASN A 60 -9.76 -13.79 -3.06
N ASP A 61 -10.34 -14.45 -2.06
CA ASP A 61 -11.39 -13.88 -1.22
C ASP A 61 -10.90 -12.62 -0.48
N SER A 62 -11.80 -11.65 -0.34
CA SER A 62 -11.56 -10.48 0.49
C SER A 62 -11.96 -10.75 1.92
N ILE A 63 -11.26 -10.13 2.87
CA ILE A 63 -11.72 -10.09 4.26
C ILE A 63 -13.07 -9.40 4.36
N VAL A 64 -13.83 -9.72 5.40
CA VAL A 64 -15.13 -9.08 5.65
C VAL A 64 -14.93 -7.59 5.93
N ALA A 65 -15.62 -6.74 5.16
CA ALA A 65 -15.60 -5.29 5.28
C ALA A 65 -16.98 -4.68 5.00
N VAL A 66 -17.18 -3.44 5.43
CA VAL A 66 -18.42 -2.69 5.16
C VAL A 66 -18.43 -2.22 3.70
N CYS A 67 -19.49 -2.56 2.98
CA CYS A 67 -19.75 -2.07 1.62
C CYS A 67 -20.70 -0.88 1.67
N PHE A 68 -20.22 0.30 1.30
CA PHE A 68 -21.03 1.52 1.21
C PHE A 68 -21.71 1.62 -0.17
N PRO A 69 -22.79 2.39 -0.31
CA PRO A 69 -23.34 2.68 -1.64
C PRO A 69 -22.29 3.35 -2.54
N ALA A 70 -22.30 3.00 -3.84
CA ALA A 70 -21.38 3.56 -4.81
C ALA A 70 -21.55 5.09 -4.94
N ALA A 71 -20.49 5.78 -5.39
CA ALA A 71 -20.46 7.25 -5.49
C ALA A 71 -21.68 7.84 -6.22
N CYS A 72 -22.15 7.19 -7.29
CA CYS A 72 -23.34 7.64 -8.06
C CYS A 72 -24.67 7.54 -7.31
N ALA A 73 -24.73 6.81 -6.19
CA ALA A 73 -25.92 6.66 -5.35
C ALA A 73 -25.86 7.51 -4.07
N VAL A 74 -24.72 8.17 -3.80
CA VAL A 74 -24.55 9.09 -2.65
C VAL A 74 -24.46 10.56 -3.07
N ALA A 75 -24.23 10.85 -4.35
CA ALA A 75 -24.04 12.21 -4.90
C ALA A 75 -25.35 12.94 -5.20
#